data_AF-A0AAJ3MT93-F1
#
_entry.id   AF-A0AAJ3MT93-F1
#
_cell.length_a   1.000
_cell.length_b   1.000
_cell.length_c   1.000
_cell.angle_alpha   90.00
_cell.angle_beta   90.00
_cell.angle_gamma   90.00
#
_symmetry.space_group_name_H-M   'P 1'
#
loop_
_entity.id
_entity.type
_entity.pdbx_description
1 polymer ?
#
loop_
_entity_poly.entity_id
_entity_poly.type
_entity_poly.pdbx_seq_one_letter_code
_entity_poly.pdbx_strand_id
1 'polypeptide(L)'
;MKILKAISVAWCNRPKKTLADLNDWTLAFIGGPSFLIGTFYVSVVWKSTPELISLSQDHGLPPAAILAFLLLGGLALNGWFFLTVARRCNELLYERNFK
;
A
#
# COMPACT_ATOMS: atom_id res chain seq x y z
N MET A 1 0.35 -8.69 -30.34
CA MET A 1 -0.59 -7.61 -29.95
C MET A 1 -2.03 -8.05 -29.67
N LYS A 2 -2.61 -9.05 -30.37
CA LYS A 2 -4.01 -9.48 -30.16
C LYS A 2 -4.27 -10.09 -28.77
N ILE A 3 -3.29 -10.82 -28.24
CA ILE A 3 -3.38 -11.51 -26.93
C ILE A 3 -3.40 -10.48 -25.78
N LEU A 4 -2.55 -9.44 -25.84
CA LEU A 4 -2.52 -8.36 -24.85
C LEU A 4 -3.84 -7.58 -24.79
N LYS A 5 -4.47 -7.33 -25.96
CA LYS A 5 -5.80 -6.71 -26.00
C LYS A 5 -6.89 -7.62 -25.43
N ALA A 6 -6.85 -8.92 -25.72
CA ALA A 6 -7.81 -9.87 -25.16
C ALA A 6 -7.70 -9.99 -23.63
N ILE A 7 -6.47 -9.98 -23.10
CA ILE A 7 -6.21 -9.99 -21.64
C ILE A 7 -6.69 -8.67 -21.01
N SER A 8 -6.39 -7.53 -21.64
CA SER A 8 -6.84 -6.21 -21.19
C SER A 8 -8.38 -6.10 -21.17
N VAL A 9 -9.05 -6.58 -22.21
CA VAL A 9 -10.52 -6.57 -22.30
C VAL A 9 -11.13 -7.51 -21.27
N ALA A 10 -10.56 -8.70 -21.05
CA ALA A 10 -11.00 -9.62 -20.01
C ALA A 10 -10.78 -9.09 -18.58
N TRP A 11 -9.73 -8.29 -18.38
CA TRP A 11 -9.46 -7.61 -17.11
C TRP A 11 -10.42 -6.43 -16.87
N CYS A 12 -10.71 -5.64 -17.90
CA CYS A 12 -11.68 -4.54 -17.83
C CYS A 12 -13.13 -5.02 -17.67
N ASN A 13 -13.49 -6.15 -18.29
CA ASN A 13 -14.83 -6.75 -18.21
C ASN A 13 -14.97 -7.77 -17.07
N ARG A 14 -13.95 -7.97 -16.23
CA ARG A 14 -14.16 -8.73 -15.00
C ARG A 14 -15.21 -7.97 -14.18
N PRO A 15 -16.30 -8.62 -13.72
CA PRO A 15 -17.13 -8.01 -12.69
C PRO A 15 -16.17 -7.65 -11.57
N LYS A 16 -16.09 -6.36 -11.21
CA LYS A 16 -15.33 -5.93 -10.05
C LYS A 16 -15.98 -6.63 -8.86
N LYS A 17 -15.53 -7.85 -8.56
CA LYS A 17 -15.80 -8.54 -7.31
C LYS A 17 -15.19 -7.64 -6.27
N THR A 18 -16.03 -6.73 -5.82
CA THR A 18 -15.71 -5.75 -4.80
C THR A 18 -15.32 -6.58 -3.58
N LEU A 19 -14.37 -6.12 -2.79
CA LEU A 19 -13.97 -6.80 -1.55
C LEU A 19 -15.20 -7.24 -0.70
N ALA A 20 -16.34 -6.55 -0.84
CA ALA A 20 -17.63 -6.91 -0.27
C ALA A 20 -18.19 -8.30 -0.66
N ASP A 21 -17.80 -8.89 -1.78
CA ASP A 21 -18.31 -10.17 -2.29
C ASP A 21 -17.40 -11.36 -1.93
N LEU A 22 -16.32 -11.10 -1.18
CA LEU A 22 -15.40 -12.13 -0.69
C LEU A 22 -15.85 -12.64 0.69
N ASN A 23 -15.55 -13.92 0.98
CA ASN A 23 -15.79 -14.53 2.28
C ASN A 23 -14.94 -13.83 3.36
N ASP A 24 -15.44 -13.75 4.59
CA ASP A 24 -14.80 -13.03 5.70
C ASP A 24 -13.39 -13.57 6.00
N TRP A 25 -13.21 -14.89 5.85
CA TRP A 25 -11.90 -15.52 6.01
C TRP A 25 -10.89 -15.09 4.94
N THR A 26 -11.34 -14.95 3.69
CA THR A 26 -10.51 -14.43 2.59
C THR A 26 -10.19 -12.95 2.80
N LEU A 27 -11.13 -12.18 3.33
CA LEU A 27 -10.90 -10.77 3.64
C LEU A 27 -9.87 -10.58 4.75
N ALA A 28 -9.93 -11.40 5.80
CA ALA A 28 -8.93 -11.42 6.87
C ALA A 28 -7.54 -11.83 6.35
N PHE A 29 -7.49 -12.84 5.45
CA PHE A 29 -6.24 -13.28 4.81
C PHE A 29 -5.63 -12.25 3.86
N ILE A 30 -6.40 -11.31 3.33
CA ILE A 30 -5.87 -10.21 2.50
C ILE A 30 -5.52 -9.00 3.38
N GLY A 31 -6.42 -8.65 4.30
CA GLY A 31 -6.26 -7.50 5.20
C GLY A 31 -5.10 -7.65 6.17
N GLY A 32 -4.91 -8.84 6.75
CA GLY A 32 -3.83 -9.11 7.73
C GLY A 32 -2.43 -8.93 7.15
N PRO A 33 -2.06 -9.60 6.05
CA PRO A 33 -0.77 -9.39 5.39
C PRO A 33 -0.60 -7.97 4.87
N SER A 34 -1.67 -7.35 4.33
CA SER A 34 -1.63 -5.94 3.91
C SER A 34 -1.34 -5.00 5.08
N PHE A 35 -1.93 -5.27 6.25
CA PHE A 35 -1.65 -4.51 7.47
C PHE A 35 -0.19 -4.66 7.90
N LEU A 36 0.35 -5.89 7.89
CA LEU A 36 1.74 -6.16 8.27
C LEU A 36 2.72 -5.47 7.32
N ILE A 37 2.53 -5.61 6.00
CA ILE A 37 3.38 -4.99 4.99
C ILE A 37 3.29 -3.47 5.08
N GLY A 38 2.07 -2.93 5.19
CA GLY A 38 1.84 -1.50 5.32
C GLY A 38 2.49 -0.90 6.56
N THR A 39 2.31 -1.55 7.71
CA THR A 39 2.91 -1.12 8.99
C THR A 39 4.44 -1.21 8.95
N PHE A 40 4.98 -2.26 8.33
CA PHE A 40 6.43 -2.40 8.15
C PHE A 40 7.01 -1.25 7.31
N TYR A 41 6.44 -0.97 6.14
CA TYR A 41 6.90 0.13 5.29
C TYR A 41 6.79 1.50 5.95
N VAL A 42 5.67 1.78 6.61
CA VAL A 42 5.52 3.03 7.37
C VAL A 42 6.53 3.13 8.51
N SER A 43 6.83 2.02 9.19
CA SER A 43 7.84 1.99 10.26
C SER A 43 9.25 2.25 9.75
N VAL A 44 9.61 1.70 8.58
CA VAL A 44 10.90 1.99 7.92
C VAL A 44 11.00 3.47 7.58
N VAL A 45 9.96 4.03 6.96
CA VAL A 45 9.87 5.46 6.64
C VAL A 45 10.02 6.30 7.90
N TRP A 46 9.29 5.98 8.97
CA TRP A 46 9.32 6.73 10.23
C TRP A 46 10.71 6.75 10.87
N LYS A 47 11.44 5.62 10.83
CA LYS A 47 12.79 5.53 11.37
C LYS A 47 13.83 6.26 10.52
N SER A 48 13.72 6.19 9.20
CA SER A 48 14.72 6.74 8.28
C SER A 48 14.50 8.22 7.93
N THR A 49 13.28 8.74 8.02
CA THR A 49 12.95 10.15 7.75
C THR A 49 13.76 11.14 8.60
N PRO A 50 13.86 11.02 9.95
CA PRO A 50 14.55 12.01 10.77
C PRO A 50 16.04 12.10 10.44
N GLU A 51 16.70 10.95 10.24
CA GLU A 51 18.12 10.89 9.87
C GLU A 51 18.37 11.55 8.49
N LEU A 52 17.48 11.31 7.54
CA LEU A 52 17.58 11.91 6.21
C LEU A 52 17.35 13.43 6.24
N ILE A 53 16.44 13.90 7.09
CA ILE A 53 16.22 15.34 7.31
C ILE A 53 17.47 15.98 7.94
N SER A 54 18.01 15.41 9.01
CA SER A 54 19.22 15.97 9.65
C SER A 54 20.40 16.02 8.68
N LEU A 55 20.61 14.96 7.89
CA LEU A 55 21.70 14.92 6.92
C LEU A 55 21.53 15.98 5.82
N SER A 56 20.29 16.20 5.38
CA SER A 56 19.97 17.23 4.38
C SER A 56 20.13 18.67 4.89
N GLN A 57 19.97 18.88 6.20
CA GLN A 57 20.20 20.18 6.83
C GLN A 57 21.68 20.48 6.96
N ASP A 58 22.50 19.48 7.30
CA ASP A 58 23.94 19.65 7.49
C ASP A 58 24.73 19.76 6.17
N HIS A 59 24.36 18.98 5.16
CA HIS A 59 25.13 18.85 3.92
C HIS A 59 24.43 19.47 2.69
N GLY A 60 23.26 20.08 2.88
CA GLY A 60 22.39 20.54 1.80
C GLY A 60 21.65 19.39 1.10
N LEU A 61 21.03 19.67 -0.05
CA LEU A 61 20.35 18.64 -0.87
C LEU A 61 21.20 18.23 -2.08
N PRO A 62 22.16 17.30 -1.92
CA PRO A 62 22.81 16.70 -3.07
C PRO A 62 21.81 15.85 -3.88
N PRO A 63 22.08 15.59 -5.17
CA PRO A 63 21.21 14.77 -6.03
C PRO A 63 20.92 13.37 -5.43
N ALA A 64 21.89 12.81 -4.71
CA ALA A 64 21.72 11.54 -4.01
C ALA A 64 20.69 11.62 -2.87
N ALA A 65 20.63 12.73 -2.13
CA ALA A 65 19.63 12.95 -1.09
C ALA A 65 18.23 13.09 -1.70
N ILE A 66 18.09 13.78 -2.84
CA ILE A 66 16.82 13.88 -3.56
C ILE A 66 16.30 12.49 -3.96
N LEU A 67 17.19 11.63 -4.49
CA LEU A 67 16.84 10.24 -4.80
C LEU A 67 16.42 9.46 -3.55
N ALA A 68 17.13 9.63 -2.43
CA ALA A 68 16.76 8.99 -1.16
C ALA A 68 15.38 9.44 -0.67
N PHE A 69 15.06 10.74 -0.75
CA PHE A 69 13.73 11.27 -0.42
C PHE A 69 12.65 10.72 -1.36
N LEU A 70 12.92 10.60 -2.66
CA LEU A 70 11.98 10.01 -3.61
C LEU A 70 11.73 8.53 -3.32
N LEU A 71 12.77 7.76 -3.02
CA LEU A 71 12.63 6.33 -2.65
C LEU A 71 11.84 6.17 -1.36
N LEU A 72 12.15 6.99 -0.36
CA LEU A 72 11.50 6.95 0.95
C LEU A 72 10.04 7.43 0.87
N GLY A 73 9.76 8.46 0.08
CA GLY A 73 8.40 8.90 -0.25
C GLY A 73 7.62 7.85 -1.04
N GLY A 74 8.25 7.16 -1.99
CA GLY A 74 7.67 6.02 -2.69
C GLY A 74 7.32 4.87 -1.75
N LEU A 75 8.20 4.56 -0.79
CA LEU A 75 7.96 3.54 0.23
C LEU A 75 6.80 3.94 1.15
N ALA A 76 6.71 5.22 1.52
CA ALA A 76 5.61 5.77 2.32
C ALA A 76 4.27 5.63 1.59
N LEU A 77 4.22 5.97 0.29
CA LEU A 77 3.03 5.80 -0.54
C LEU A 77 2.60 4.33 -0.65
N ASN A 78 3.56 3.41 -0.82
CA ASN A 78 3.26 1.98 -0.82
C ASN A 78 2.71 1.51 0.53
N GLY A 79 3.37 1.88 1.64
CA GLY A 79 2.89 1.57 2.99
C GLY A 79 1.48 2.08 3.25
N TRP A 80 1.21 3.33 2.84
CA TRP A 80 -0.11 3.95 2.92
C TRP A 80 -1.16 3.19 2.10
N PHE A 81 -0.82 2.79 0.87
CA PHE A 81 -1.71 1.99 0.03
C PHE A 81 -2.07 0.65 0.69
N PHE A 82 -1.11 -0.09 1.22
CA PHE A 82 -1.38 -1.34 1.92
C PHE A 82 -2.22 -1.15 3.19
N LEU A 83 -1.99 -0.08 3.95
CA LEU A 83 -2.81 0.25 5.12
C LEU A 83 -4.24 0.65 4.76
N THR A 84 -4.46 1.37 3.66
CA THR A 84 -5.81 1.73 3.21
C THR A 84 -6.59 0.49 2.76
N VAL A 85 -5.93 -0.46 2.08
CA VAL A 85 -6.51 -1.77 1.76
C VAL A 85 -6.88 -2.53 3.04
N ALA A 86 -5.94 -2.62 4.00
CA ALA A 86 -6.19 -3.29 5.27
C ALA A 86 -7.36 -2.65 6.04
N ARG A 87 -7.42 -1.31 6.08
CA ARG A 87 -8.52 -0.57 6.70
C ARG A 87 -9.86 -0.89 6.05
N ARG A 88 -9.90 -0.96 4.72
CA ARG A 88 -11.13 -1.28 3.99
C ARG A 88 -11.59 -2.72 4.22
N CYS A 89 -10.66 -3.68 4.31
CA CYS A 89 -10.99 -5.05 4.70
C CYS A 89 -11.54 -5.09 6.13
N ASN A 90 -10.91 -4.39 7.07
CA ASN A 90 -11.37 -4.37 8.46
C ASN A 90 -12.77 -3.75 8.60
N GLU A 91 -13.05 -2.67 7.86
CA GLU A 91 -14.36 -2.01 7.85
C GLU A 91 -15.48 -2.95 7.36
N LEU A 92 -15.23 -3.71 6.29
CA LEU A 92 -16.18 -4.69 5.76
C LEU A 92 -16.40 -5.88 6.71
N LEU A 93 -15.34 -6.35 7.39
CA LEU A 93 -15.47 -7.39 8.43
C LEU A 93 -16.27 -6.88 9.64
N TYR A 94 -16.02 -5.64 10.05
CA TYR A 94 -16.73 -5.02 11.16
C TYR A 94 -18.22 -4.87 10.85
N GLU A 95 -18.57 -4.39 9.65
CA GLU A 95 -19.96 -4.27 9.21
C GLU A 95 -20.70 -5.60 9.14
N ARG A 96 -20.01 -6.72 8.89
CA ARG A 96 -20.65 -8.04 8.80
C ARG A 96 -20.80 -8.77 10.13
N ASN A 97 -19.83 -8.59 11.04
CA ASN A 97 -19.74 -9.38 12.26
C ASN A 97 -20.25 -8.64 13.50
N PHE A 98 -20.34 -7.31 13.47
CA PHE A 98 -20.67 -6.48 14.64
C PHE A 98 -21.80 -5.46 14.43
N LYS A 99 -22.31 -5.32 13.20
CA LYS A 99 -23.44 -4.44 12.87
C LYS A 99 -24.61 -5.26 12.34
#